data_AF-A0A6V7HCV8-F1
#
_entry.id   AF-A0A6V7HCV8-F1
#
_cell.length_a   1.000
_cell.length_b   1.000
_cell.length_c   1.000
_cell.angle_alpha   90.00
_cell.angle_beta   90.00
_cell.angle_gamma   90.00
#
_symmetry.space_group_name_H-M   'P 1'
#
loop_
_entity.id
_entity.type
_entity.pdbx_description
1 polymer ?
#
loop_
_entity_poly.entity_id
_entity_poly.type
_entity_poly.pdbx_seq_one_letter_code
_entity_poly.pdbx_strand_id
1 'polypeptide(L)'
;IVRPKEYFDKNNNEIKFKFTFSSPNISLTPNPFANSALWLRFLARMTKENVANMAPRYEKVILCRGMSEKSDSQEAYVKTLKTAGYSCDCLPTLCFEFVNITELRSCLLSPSLYYGLILTSRRAAEAIGLAAKENDSILHPWRTLPVYCVGPATESFAKSHLGSENCFGKETGNAKELAELLVVSVAKKSKPLLYPCSEIGRETIEKILNENDVKVHKIVAYRTLPTKTLECDLSKFMDDRSKIFVFFSPSTIEHVVALLKEKSYDMNNIKAVAIGPVTGQALLNAGLNIFAIANKPDPMSLLDAISNAEKSEFDEKSD
;
A
#
# COMPACT_ATOMS: atom_id res chain seq x y z
N ILE A 1 0.67 34.30 -7.19
CA ILE A 1 0.64 33.47 -8.42
C ILE A 1 0.47 34.40 -9.62
N VAL A 2 1.54 34.68 -10.38
CA VAL A 2 1.48 35.55 -11.57
C VAL A 2 1.14 34.67 -12.78
N ARG A 3 0.03 34.95 -13.47
CA ARG A 3 -0.30 34.25 -14.73
C ARG A 3 0.32 35.03 -15.91
N PRO A 4 1.21 34.44 -16.71
CA PRO A 4 1.73 35.09 -17.91
C PRO A 4 0.62 35.36 -18.92
N LYS A 5 0.69 36.49 -19.62
CA LYS A 5 -0.09 36.73 -20.83
C LYS A 5 0.78 36.42 -22.05
N GLU A 6 0.30 35.48 -22.85
CA GLU A 6 0.90 35.04 -24.11
C GLU A 6 0.51 36.02 -25.22
N TYR A 7 1.47 36.40 -26.07
CA TYR A 7 1.20 37.21 -27.26
C TYR A 7 2.12 36.83 -28.42
N PHE A 8 1.62 36.98 -29.63
CA PHE A 8 2.33 36.62 -30.85
C PHE A 8 3.10 37.82 -31.41
N ASP A 9 4.41 37.71 -31.53
CA ASP A 9 5.28 38.75 -32.09
C ASP A 9 5.37 38.59 -33.61
N LYS A 10 4.64 39.45 -34.33
CA LYS A 10 4.51 39.36 -35.79
C LYS A 10 5.80 39.66 -36.56
N ASN A 11 6.78 40.33 -35.94
CA ASN A 11 8.02 40.69 -36.63
C ASN A 11 9.01 39.52 -36.67
N ASN A 12 8.98 38.65 -35.66
CA ASN A 12 9.89 37.51 -35.54
C ASN A 12 9.16 36.16 -35.64
N ASN A 13 7.85 36.16 -35.86
CA ASN A 13 6.99 34.98 -36.03
C ASN A 13 7.09 33.96 -34.89
N GLU A 14 7.16 34.44 -33.64
CA GLU A 14 7.28 33.62 -32.43
C GLU A 14 6.30 34.06 -31.35
N ILE A 15 5.92 33.11 -30.49
CA ILE A 15 5.07 33.36 -29.32
C ILE A 15 5.94 33.80 -28.14
N LYS A 16 5.61 34.95 -27.54
CA LYS A 16 6.32 35.50 -26.37
C LYS A 16 5.38 35.63 -25.16
N PHE A 17 5.95 35.50 -23.97
CA PHE A 17 5.23 35.63 -22.71
C PHE A 17 5.62 36.94 -22.02
N LYS A 18 4.63 37.78 -21.66
CA LYS A 18 4.85 38.98 -20.85
C LYS A 18 4.43 38.72 -19.41
N PHE A 19 5.36 38.93 -18.49
CA PHE A 19 5.08 38.92 -17.05
C PHE A 19 5.02 40.37 -16.57
N THR A 20 3.96 40.73 -15.84
CA THR A 20 3.85 42.02 -15.16
C THR A 20 3.89 41.77 -13.66
N PHE A 21 4.83 42.43 -12.98
CA PHE A 21 4.98 42.36 -11.53
C PHE A 21 4.40 43.64 -10.92
N SER A 22 3.56 43.51 -9.89
CA SER A 22 3.08 44.64 -9.09
C SER A 22 3.76 44.61 -7.73
N SER A 23 4.90 45.29 -7.59
CA SER A 23 5.43 45.73 -6.29
C SER A 23 6.43 46.89 -6.48
N PRO A 24 6.51 47.90 -5.58
CA PRO A 24 6.95 49.25 -5.95
C PRO A 24 8.46 49.52 -6.00
N ASN A 25 9.35 48.57 -5.70
CA ASN A 25 10.75 48.92 -5.37
C ASN A 25 11.86 48.16 -6.12
N ILE A 26 11.62 47.67 -7.34
CA ILE A 26 12.72 47.16 -8.18
C ILE A 26 12.52 47.61 -9.63
N SER A 27 13.27 48.63 -10.06
CA SER A 27 13.41 48.98 -11.46
C SER A 27 14.61 48.23 -12.06
N LEU A 28 14.34 47.19 -12.84
CA LEU A 28 15.35 46.57 -13.71
C LEU A 28 14.95 46.81 -15.16
N THR A 29 15.70 47.64 -15.87
CA THR A 29 15.59 47.78 -17.32
C THR A 29 16.13 46.50 -17.99
N PRO A 30 15.38 45.85 -18.89
CA PRO A 30 15.89 44.68 -19.59
C PRO A 30 16.85 45.13 -20.69
N ASN A 31 18.14 44.82 -20.52
CA ASN A 31 19.12 44.88 -21.61
C ASN A 31 18.97 43.60 -22.46
N PRO A 32 18.65 43.67 -23.78
CA PRO A 32 18.36 42.49 -24.59
C PRO A 32 19.55 41.57 -24.87
N PHE A 33 20.76 41.89 -24.41
CA PHE A 33 21.99 41.18 -24.78
C PHE A 33 22.82 40.63 -23.60
N ALA A 34 22.32 40.67 -22.36
CA ALA A 34 23.04 40.11 -21.22
C ALA A 34 22.77 38.60 -21.06
N ASN A 35 23.58 37.79 -21.77
CA ASN A 35 23.81 36.35 -21.58
C ASN A 35 22.66 35.54 -20.96
N SER A 36 21.84 34.95 -21.84
CA SER A 36 20.79 33.99 -21.51
C SER A 36 21.24 32.89 -20.53
N ALA A 37 22.52 32.51 -20.55
CA ALA A 37 23.09 31.53 -19.63
C ALA A 37 23.21 32.02 -18.17
N LEU A 38 23.48 33.32 -17.93
CA LEU A 38 23.55 33.90 -16.59
C LEU A 38 22.15 34.11 -16.01
N TRP A 39 21.19 34.52 -16.84
CA TRP A 39 19.78 34.62 -16.46
C TRP A 39 19.14 33.24 -16.21
N LEU A 40 19.45 32.24 -17.04
CA LEU A 40 19.04 30.85 -16.80
C LEU A 40 19.74 30.26 -15.58
N ARG A 41 21.01 30.59 -15.31
CA ARG A 41 21.70 30.20 -14.07
C ARG A 41 21.11 30.91 -12.85
N PHE A 42 20.70 32.17 -12.97
CA PHE A 42 20.06 32.92 -11.90
C PHE A 42 18.63 32.40 -11.64
N LEU A 43 17.87 32.07 -12.69
CA LEU A 43 16.57 31.38 -12.56
C LEU A 43 16.73 29.96 -12.03
N ALA A 44 17.73 29.18 -12.47
CA ALA A 44 18.05 27.85 -11.94
C ALA A 44 18.55 27.92 -10.48
N ARG A 45 19.18 29.03 -10.10
CA ARG A 45 19.58 29.30 -8.73
C ARG A 45 18.41 29.76 -7.87
N MET A 46 17.48 30.56 -8.42
CA MET A 46 16.23 30.97 -7.78
C MET A 46 15.21 29.82 -7.68
N THR A 47 15.22 28.85 -8.59
CA THR A 47 14.42 27.60 -8.47
C THR A 47 15.09 26.58 -7.55
N LYS A 48 16.43 26.57 -7.45
CA LYS A 48 17.16 25.84 -6.40
C LYS A 48 17.05 26.47 -5.01
N GLU A 49 16.89 27.79 -4.90
CA GLU A 49 16.76 28.51 -3.62
C GLU A 49 15.30 28.53 -3.12
N ASN A 50 14.29 28.30 -3.97
CA ASN A 50 12.86 28.27 -3.57
C ASN A 50 12.24 26.88 -3.45
N VAL A 51 12.98 25.82 -3.77
CA VAL A 51 12.72 24.48 -3.22
C VAL A 51 13.83 24.28 -2.22
N ALA A 52 13.55 24.48 -0.93
CA ALA A 52 14.48 24.18 0.14
C ALA A 52 14.87 22.69 0.07
N ASN A 53 15.89 22.37 -0.75
CA ASN A 53 16.70 21.17 -0.65
C ASN A 53 17.63 21.38 0.56
N MET A 54 17.03 21.46 1.75
CA MET A 54 17.77 21.04 2.94
C MET A 54 18.01 19.55 2.77
N ALA A 55 19.25 19.12 2.97
CA ALA A 55 19.52 17.69 3.08
C ALA A 55 18.60 17.13 4.19
N PRO A 56 18.02 15.94 3.99
CA PRO A 56 17.10 15.36 4.97
C PRO A 56 17.80 15.28 6.33
N ARG A 57 17.08 15.69 7.39
CA ARG A 57 17.62 15.68 8.75
C ARG A 57 17.89 14.25 9.20
N TYR A 58 16.99 13.33 8.84
CA TYR A 58 17.14 11.91 9.08
C TYR A 58 17.47 11.21 7.76
N GLU A 59 18.71 10.73 7.63
CA GLU A 59 19.17 10.08 6.39
C GLU A 59 18.42 8.79 6.04
N LYS A 60 17.72 8.16 6.99
CA LYS A 60 17.19 6.81 6.86
C LYS A 60 15.72 6.68 7.21
N VAL A 61 14.95 6.14 6.26
CA VAL A 61 13.52 5.84 6.38
C VAL A 61 13.32 4.32 6.32
N ILE A 62 12.64 3.77 7.33
CA ILE A 62 12.29 2.36 7.46
C ILE A 62 10.81 2.18 7.15
N LEU A 63 10.50 1.49 6.06
CA LEU A 63 9.13 1.21 5.64
C LEU A 63 8.64 -0.09 6.30
N CYS A 64 7.72 0.03 7.27
CA CYS A 64 7.18 -1.09 8.05
C CYS A 64 5.94 -1.68 7.36
N ARG A 65 6.15 -2.73 6.55
CA ARG A 65 5.14 -3.30 5.63
C ARG A 65 5.21 -4.83 5.57
N GLY A 66 4.29 -5.50 4.88
CA GLY A 66 4.29 -6.96 4.72
C GLY A 66 5.33 -7.47 3.72
N MET A 67 5.86 -8.70 3.91
CA MET A 67 6.89 -9.31 3.03
C MET A 67 6.47 -9.44 1.57
N SER A 68 5.19 -9.70 1.31
CA SER A 68 4.69 -10.00 -0.04
C SER A 68 4.21 -8.76 -0.80
N GLU A 69 4.43 -7.57 -0.25
CA GLU A 69 3.96 -6.30 -0.82
C GLU A 69 5.01 -5.69 -1.75
N LYS A 70 5.70 -6.51 -2.56
CA LYS A 70 6.48 -6.00 -3.69
C LYS A 70 5.53 -5.72 -4.85
N SER A 71 4.86 -4.57 -4.80
CA SER A 71 4.00 -4.05 -5.88
C SER A 71 4.59 -2.76 -6.46
N ASP A 72 4.19 -2.41 -7.68
CA ASP A 72 4.59 -1.15 -8.34
C ASP A 72 4.33 0.08 -7.45
N SER A 73 3.23 0.05 -6.67
CA SER A 73 2.91 1.10 -5.70
C SER A 73 3.95 1.23 -4.57
N GLN A 74 4.55 0.12 -4.15
CA GLN A 74 5.50 0.05 -3.04
C GLN A 74 6.93 0.41 -3.46
N GLU A 75 7.26 0.20 -4.73
CA GLU A 75 8.47 0.75 -5.35
C GLU A 75 8.38 2.26 -5.53
N ALA A 76 7.18 2.79 -5.79
CA ALA A 76 6.96 4.23 -5.91
C ALA A 76 7.33 4.99 -4.62
N TYR A 77 6.98 4.47 -3.43
CA TYR A 77 7.40 5.05 -2.15
C TYR A 77 8.92 5.14 -2.02
N VAL A 78 9.61 4.02 -2.27
CA VAL A 78 11.07 3.94 -2.19
C VAL A 78 11.72 4.89 -3.19
N LYS A 79 11.21 4.95 -4.43
CA LYS A 79 11.73 5.83 -5.47
C LYS A 79 11.56 7.29 -5.10
N THR A 80 10.37 7.71 -4.68
CA THR A 80 10.08 9.10 -4.30
C THR A 80 10.98 9.56 -3.15
N LEU A 81 11.09 8.76 -2.08
CA LEU A 81 11.94 9.08 -0.93
C LEU A 81 13.43 9.12 -1.32
N LYS A 82 13.92 8.17 -2.12
CA LYS A 82 15.30 8.19 -2.62
C LYS A 82 15.60 9.42 -3.49
N THR A 83 14.67 9.82 -4.36
CA THR A 83 14.81 11.04 -5.17
C THR A 83 14.88 12.29 -4.30
N ALA A 84 14.23 12.30 -3.14
CA ALA A 84 14.31 13.38 -2.17
C ALA A 84 15.55 13.31 -1.24
N GLY A 85 16.43 12.32 -1.42
CA GLY A 85 17.70 12.21 -0.69
C GLY A 85 17.71 11.24 0.49
N TYR A 86 16.61 10.53 0.77
CA TYR A 86 16.55 9.54 1.85
C TYR A 86 17.11 8.18 1.43
N SER A 87 17.86 7.53 2.31
CA SER A 87 18.07 6.08 2.23
C SER A 87 16.81 5.36 2.74
N CYS A 88 16.43 4.27 2.08
CA CYS A 88 15.19 3.54 2.39
C CYS A 88 15.48 2.06 2.58
N ASP A 89 15.06 1.51 3.71
CA ASP A 89 15.02 0.08 3.98
C ASP A 89 13.60 -0.38 4.28
N CYS A 90 13.35 -1.67 4.11
CA CYS A 90 12.05 -2.27 4.40
C CYS A 90 12.16 -3.15 5.64
N LEU A 91 11.26 -2.92 6.59
CA LEU A 91 11.08 -3.80 7.73
C LEU A 91 9.85 -4.69 7.47
N PRO A 92 10.04 -5.97 7.12
CA PRO A 92 8.93 -6.90 6.94
C PRO A 92 8.28 -7.24 8.27
N THR A 93 7.14 -6.63 8.56
CA THR A 93 6.42 -6.82 9.84
C THR A 93 5.49 -8.00 9.84
N LEU A 94 4.93 -8.32 8.67
CA LEU A 94 3.99 -9.41 8.48
C LEU A 94 4.44 -10.32 7.35
N CYS A 95 4.25 -11.62 7.53
CA CYS A 95 4.28 -12.60 6.48
C CYS A 95 2.95 -13.36 6.43
N PHE A 96 2.82 -14.24 5.45
CA PHE A 96 1.74 -15.19 5.43
C PHE A 96 2.33 -16.57 5.16
N GLU A 97 1.62 -17.58 5.61
CA GLU A 97 1.89 -18.96 5.26
C GLU A 97 0.60 -19.64 4.81
N PHE A 98 0.77 -20.58 3.89
CA PHE A 98 -0.30 -21.46 3.47
C PHE A 98 -0.44 -22.59 4.49
N VAL A 99 -1.67 -22.86 4.90
CA VAL A 99 -2.01 -23.89 5.89
C VAL A 99 -3.14 -24.76 5.33
N ASN A 100 -3.29 -25.97 5.88
CA ASN A 100 -4.32 -26.93 5.45
C ASN A 100 -4.34 -27.24 3.95
N ILE A 101 -3.19 -27.15 3.27
CA ILE A 101 -3.08 -27.40 1.82
C ILE A 101 -3.44 -28.83 1.45
N THR A 102 -3.11 -29.81 2.30
CA THR A 102 -3.51 -31.21 2.09
C THR A 102 -5.03 -31.37 2.15
N GLU A 103 -5.71 -30.70 3.09
CA GLU A 103 -7.17 -30.72 3.22
C GLU A 103 -7.84 -30.02 2.02
N LEU A 104 -7.30 -28.86 1.63
CA LEU A 104 -7.73 -28.15 0.43
C LEU A 104 -7.59 -29.04 -0.82
N ARG A 105 -6.47 -29.75 -0.97
CA ARG A 105 -6.24 -30.69 -2.07
C ARG A 105 -7.26 -31.83 -2.07
N SER A 106 -7.56 -32.43 -0.91
CA SER A 106 -8.60 -33.46 -0.78
C SER A 106 -9.97 -32.97 -1.27
N CYS A 107 -10.31 -31.71 -0.98
CA CYS A 107 -11.53 -31.09 -1.47
C CYS A 107 -11.50 -30.88 -2.99
N LEU A 108 -10.37 -30.40 -3.53
CA LEU A 108 -10.17 -30.19 -4.97
C LEU A 108 -10.23 -31.50 -5.77
N LEU A 109 -9.86 -32.64 -5.18
CA LEU A 109 -10.00 -33.96 -5.80
C LEU A 109 -11.46 -34.44 -5.93
N SER A 110 -12.40 -33.80 -5.22
CA SER A 110 -13.82 -34.18 -5.18
C SER A 110 -14.74 -33.04 -5.67
N PRO A 111 -14.56 -32.53 -6.91
CA PRO A 111 -15.31 -31.36 -7.41
C PRO A 111 -16.82 -31.60 -7.47
N SER A 112 -17.25 -32.85 -7.65
CA SER A 112 -18.66 -33.22 -7.71
C SER A 112 -19.42 -32.99 -6.40
N LEU A 113 -18.73 -32.81 -5.26
CA LEU A 113 -19.35 -32.49 -3.98
C LEU A 113 -19.70 -31.01 -3.82
N TYR A 114 -19.15 -30.15 -4.68
CA TYR A 114 -19.28 -28.71 -4.56
C TYR A 114 -20.11 -28.11 -5.69
N TYR A 115 -20.72 -26.96 -5.40
CA TYR A 115 -21.36 -26.14 -6.43
C TYR A 115 -20.38 -25.22 -7.14
N GLY A 116 -19.35 -24.74 -6.44
CA GLY A 116 -18.39 -23.76 -6.95
C GLY A 116 -17.42 -23.29 -5.88
N LEU A 117 -16.68 -22.21 -6.19
CA LEU A 117 -15.67 -21.61 -5.33
C LEU A 117 -16.06 -20.20 -4.89
N ILE A 118 -15.65 -19.82 -3.68
CA ILE A 118 -15.64 -18.43 -3.22
C ILE A 118 -14.19 -17.99 -3.03
N LEU A 119 -13.80 -16.89 -3.67
CA LEU A 119 -12.46 -16.31 -3.59
C LEU A 119 -12.53 -14.85 -3.14
N THR A 120 -12.21 -14.59 -1.89
CA THR A 120 -12.18 -13.22 -1.34
C THR A 120 -10.82 -12.56 -1.38
N SER A 121 -9.80 -13.26 -1.85
CA SER A 121 -8.44 -12.73 -1.96
C SER A 121 -7.64 -13.47 -3.03
N ARG A 122 -6.62 -12.80 -3.57
CA ARG A 122 -5.60 -13.41 -4.42
C ARG A 122 -4.94 -14.63 -3.75
N ARG A 123 -4.66 -14.54 -2.44
CA ARG A 123 -4.00 -15.61 -1.68
C ARG A 123 -4.83 -16.91 -1.62
N ALA A 124 -6.16 -16.81 -1.60
CA ALA A 124 -7.00 -17.99 -1.67
C ALA A 124 -6.80 -18.77 -3.00
N ALA A 125 -6.70 -18.04 -4.11
CA ALA A 125 -6.39 -18.64 -5.42
C ALA A 125 -4.96 -19.20 -5.47
N GLU A 126 -3.98 -18.49 -4.90
CA GLU A 126 -2.60 -19.00 -4.79
C GLU A 126 -2.52 -20.30 -3.96
N ALA A 127 -3.33 -20.42 -2.90
CA ALA A 127 -3.41 -21.64 -2.10
C ALA A 127 -3.97 -22.82 -2.91
N ILE A 128 -4.98 -22.58 -3.76
CA ILE A 128 -5.50 -23.58 -4.70
C ILE A 128 -4.42 -24.00 -5.69
N GLY A 129 -3.71 -23.04 -6.28
CA GLY A 129 -2.59 -23.32 -7.20
C GLY A 129 -1.48 -24.13 -6.53
N LEU A 130 -1.17 -23.83 -5.26
CA LEU A 130 -0.21 -24.61 -4.46
C LEU A 130 -0.72 -26.03 -4.22
N ALA A 131 -2.00 -26.20 -3.86
CA ALA A 131 -2.63 -27.52 -3.67
C ALA A 131 -2.66 -28.35 -4.97
N ALA A 132 -2.66 -27.70 -6.13
CA ALA A 132 -2.63 -28.33 -7.46
C ALA A 132 -1.22 -28.49 -8.05
N LYS A 133 -0.17 -27.97 -7.40
CA LYS A 133 1.18 -27.87 -7.98
C LYS A 133 1.74 -29.18 -8.53
N GLU A 134 1.48 -30.30 -7.86
CA GLU A 134 1.96 -31.62 -8.29
C GLU A 134 1.15 -32.23 -9.44
N ASN A 135 -0.10 -31.79 -9.62
CA ASN A 135 -0.98 -32.29 -10.65
C ASN A 135 -2.04 -31.22 -10.99
N ASP A 136 -1.77 -30.39 -11.99
CA ASP A 136 -2.67 -29.31 -12.43
C ASP A 136 -4.02 -29.85 -12.93
N SER A 137 -4.08 -31.12 -13.35
CA SER A 137 -5.31 -31.71 -13.87
C SER A 137 -6.45 -31.76 -12.85
N ILE A 138 -6.14 -31.67 -11.55
CA ILE A 138 -7.17 -31.56 -10.50
C ILE A 138 -8.01 -30.29 -10.65
N LEU A 139 -7.51 -29.25 -11.33
CA LEU A 139 -8.23 -28.00 -11.56
C LEU A 139 -9.16 -28.05 -12.76
N HIS A 140 -8.97 -28.98 -13.73
CA HIS A 140 -9.80 -29.02 -14.93
C HIS A 140 -11.32 -29.04 -14.64
N PRO A 141 -11.83 -29.85 -13.69
CA PRO A 141 -13.25 -29.83 -13.36
C PRO A 141 -13.69 -28.51 -12.72
N TRP A 142 -12.80 -27.80 -12.03
CA TRP A 142 -13.09 -26.52 -11.37
C TRP A 142 -13.10 -25.34 -12.34
N ARG A 143 -12.50 -25.46 -13.53
CA ARG A 143 -12.48 -24.39 -14.55
C ARG A 143 -13.87 -24.06 -15.08
N THR A 144 -14.76 -25.05 -15.11
CA THR A 144 -16.15 -24.93 -15.58
C THR A 144 -17.14 -24.63 -14.45
N LEU A 145 -16.77 -24.88 -13.19
CA LEU A 145 -17.60 -24.54 -12.04
C LEU A 145 -17.62 -23.02 -11.80
N PRO A 146 -18.73 -22.46 -11.27
CA PRO A 146 -18.80 -21.06 -10.87
C PRO A 146 -17.74 -20.68 -9.84
N VAL A 147 -17.06 -19.55 -10.07
CA VAL A 147 -16.08 -18.96 -9.15
C VAL A 147 -16.51 -17.54 -8.79
N TYR A 148 -16.91 -17.33 -7.54
CA TYR A 148 -17.39 -16.05 -7.03
C TYR A 148 -16.23 -15.29 -6.39
N CYS A 149 -15.84 -14.17 -6.98
CA CYS A 149 -14.66 -13.40 -6.61
C CYS A 149 -15.03 -12.04 -6.00
N VAL A 150 -14.29 -11.59 -4.99
CA VAL A 150 -14.37 -10.19 -4.53
C VAL A 150 -13.56 -9.30 -5.47
N GLY A 151 -14.27 -8.46 -6.23
CA GLY A 151 -13.70 -7.39 -7.03
C GLY A 151 -12.91 -7.85 -8.26
N PRO A 152 -12.49 -6.89 -9.10
CA PRO A 152 -11.88 -7.18 -10.40
C PRO A 152 -10.48 -7.78 -10.30
N ALA A 153 -9.72 -7.43 -9.26
CA ALA A 153 -8.37 -7.95 -9.07
C ALA A 153 -8.36 -9.44 -8.76
N THR A 154 -9.26 -9.90 -7.87
CA THR A 154 -9.36 -11.33 -7.51
C THR A 154 -9.90 -12.13 -8.68
N GLU A 155 -10.91 -11.62 -9.39
CA GLU A 155 -11.45 -12.29 -10.58
C GLU A 155 -10.38 -12.46 -11.67
N SER A 156 -9.66 -11.39 -12.01
CA SER A 156 -8.62 -11.43 -13.04
C SER A 156 -7.51 -12.41 -12.66
N PHE A 157 -7.19 -12.51 -11.38
CA PHE A 157 -6.21 -13.46 -10.89
C PHE A 157 -6.74 -14.89 -10.91
N ALA A 158 -8.00 -15.14 -10.53
CA ALA A 158 -8.62 -16.48 -10.62
C ALA A 158 -8.65 -16.99 -12.07
N LYS A 159 -9.03 -16.14 -13.03
CA LYS A 159 -9.03 -16.47 -14.47
C LYS A 159 -7.65 -16.89 -14.96
N SER A 160 -6.62 -16.10 -14.64
CA SER A 160 -5.26 -16.37 -15.12
C SER A 160 -4.55 -17.49 -14.37
N HIS A 161 -4.78 -17.62 -13.06
CA HIS A 161 -4.07 -18.57 -12.20
C HIS A 161 -4.72 -19.95 -12.13
N LEU A 162 -6.05 -20.02 -12.17
CA LEU A 162 -6.80 -21.30 -12.08
C LEU A 162 -7.34 -21.76 -13.45
N GLY A 163 -7.35 -20.87 -14.45
CA GLY A 163 -7.97 -21.12 -15.75
C GLY A 163 -9.50 -21.12 -15.68
N SER A 164 -10.09 -20.44 -14.69
CA SER A 164 -11.54 -20.40 -14.50
C SER A 164 -12.21 -19.60 -15.61
N GLU A 165 -13.22 -20.20 -16.24
CA GLU A 165 -13.98 -19.58 -17.34
C GLU A 165 -15.22 -18.84 -16.81
N ASN A 166 -15.79 -19.34 -15.71
CA ASN A 166 -17.06 -18.88 -15.15
C ASN A 166 -16.86 -18.12 -13.84
N CYS A 167 -16.27 -16.92 -13.91
CA CYS A 167 -16.14 -16.04 -12.74
C CYS A 167 -17.24 -14.98 -12.65
N PHE A 168 -17.66 -14.69 -11.42
CA PHE A 168 -18.70 -13.70 -11.08
C PHE A 168 -18.26 -12.82 -9.90
N GLY A 169 -18.95 -11.70 -9.66
CA GLY A 169 -18.72 -10.84 -8.50
C GLY A 169 -17.68 -9.73 -8.72
N LYS A 170 -17.25 -9.49 -9.96
CA LYS A 170 -16.31 -8.40 -10.34
C LYS A 170 -16.71 -7.03 -9.79
N GLU A 171 -18.00 -6.77 -9.72
CA GLU A 171 -18.63 -5.53 -9.26
C GLU A 171 -18.65 -5.39 -7.72
N THR A 172 -18.39 -6.48 -7.00
CA THR A 172 -18.41 -6.46 -5.52
C THR A 172 -17.11 -5.84 -5.00
N GLY A 173 -17.22 -4.86 -4.11
CA GLY A 173 -16.08 -4.19 -3.51
C GLY A 173 -15.60 -4.85 -2.22
N ASN A 174 -16.43 -5.68 -1.59
CA ASN A 174 -16.14 -6.29 -0.29
C ASN A 174 -16.87 -7.63 -0.09
N ALA A 175 -16.53 -8.31 1.00
CA ALA A 175 -17.08 -9.60 1.39
C ALA A 175 -18.60 -9.60 1.62
N LYS A 176 -19.17 -8.50 2.11
CA LYS A 176 -20.61 -8.40 2.39
C LYS A 176 -21.40 -8.36 1.07
N GLU A 177 -21.00 -7.50 0.14
CA GLU A 177 -21.63 -7.39 -1.18
C GLU A 177 -21.55 -8.71 -1.95
N LEU A 178 -20.41 -9.41 -1.87
CA LEU A 178 -20.30 -10.74 -2.47
C LEU A 178 -21.25 -11.76 -1.84
N ALA A 179 -21.40 -11.73 -0.51
CA ALA A 179 -22.32 -12.63 0.18
C ALA A 179 -23.78 -12.36 -0.23
N GLU A 180 -24.19 -11.10 -0.35
CA GLU A 180 -25.53 -10.72 -0.83
C GLU A 180 -25.78 -11.21 -2.27
N LEU A 181 -24.79 -11.07 -3.16
CA LEU A 181 -24.85 -11.63 -4.51
C LEU A 181 -24.98 -13.16 -4.51
N LEU A 182 -24.23 -13.83 -3.64
CA LEU A 182 -24.27 -15.29 -3.49
C LEU A 182 -25.62 -15.77 -2.99
N VAL A 183 -26.26 -15.07 -2.05
CA VAL A 183 -27.63 -15.38 -1.62
C VAL A 183 -28.57 -15.39 -2.83
N VAL A 184 -28.58 -14.33 -3.65
CA VAL A 184 -29.48 -14.26 -4.81
C VAL A 184 -29.16 -15.33 -5.87
N SER A 185 -27.88 -15.59 -6.13
CA SER A 185 -27.44 -16.46 -7.22
C SER A 185 -27.40 -17.95 -6.87
N VAL A 186 -27.33 -18.31 -5.58
CA VAL A 186 -27.08 -19.68 -5.10
C VAL A 186 -28.20 -20.23 -4.22
N ALA A 187 -29.16 -19.41 -3.73
CA ALA A 187 -30.20 -19.77 -2.72
C ALA A 187 -31.13 -20.98 -3.00
N LYS A 188 -30.87 -21.81 -4.02
CA LYS A 188 -31.63 -23.04 -4.31
C LYS A 188 -30.73 -24.23 -4.65
N LYS A 189 -29.41 -24.13 -4.42
CA LYS A 189 -28.45 -25.19 -4.74
C LYS A 189 -28.20 -26.07 -3.52
N SER A 190 -28.24 -27.38 -3.73
CA SER A 190 -28.12 -28.37 -2.64
C SER A 190 -26.68 -28.64 -2.19
N LYS A 191 -25.70 -28.36 -3.05
CA LYS A 191 -24.26 -28.57 -2.80
C LYS A 191 -23.61 -27.32 -2.21
N PRO A 192 -22.64 -27.47 -1.28
CA PRO A 192 -21.92 -26.35 -0.70
C PRO A 192 -20.99 -25.65 -1.69
N LEU A 193 -20.69 -24.39 -1.42
CA LEU A 193 -19.57 -23.67 -2.02
C LEU A 193 -18.29 -23.95 -1.23
N LEU A 194 -17.17 -24.25 -1.91
CA LEU A 194 -15.87 -24.37 -1.27
C LEU A 194 -15.27 -22.96 -1.08
N TYR A 195 -14.92 -22.62 0.16
CA TYR A 195 -14.44 -21.30 0.54
C TYR A 195 -13.06 -21.37 1.22
N PRO A 196 -11.96 -21.41 0.43
CA PRO A 196 -10.63 -21.21 0.98
C PRO A 196 -10.44 -19.74 1.39
N CYS A 197 -10.13 -19.48 2.65
CA CYS A 197 -10.01 -18.13 3.19
C CYS A 197 -8.83 -17.96 4.15
N SER A 198 -8.61 -16.72 4.61
CA SER A 198 -7.69 -16.46 5.71
C SER A 198 -8.23 -16.99 7.04
N GLU A 199 -7.34 -17.27 8.00
CA GLU A 199 -7.70 -17.57 9.39
C GLU A 199 -8.53 -16.45 10.03
N ILE A 200 -8.13 -15.19 9.81
CA ILE A 200 -8.86 -13.98 10.25
C ILE A 200 -10.00 -13.63 9.26
N GLY A 201 -10.35 -14.55 8.35
CA GLY A 201 -11.40 -14.32 7.35
C GLY A 201 -12.68 -13.89 8.04
N ARG A 202 -13.10 -12.65 7.80
CA ARG A 202 -14.30 -12.07 8.43
C ARG A 202 -15.44 -13.08 8.30
N GLU A 203 -16.03 -13.46 9.43
CA GLU A 203 -17.19 -14.36 9.50
C GLU A 203 -18.39 -13.84 8.70
N THR A 204 -18.33 -12.61 8.18
CA THR A 204 -19.35 -11.96 7.35
C THR A 204 -19.87 -12.84 6.21
N ILE A 205 -19.02 -13.50 5.41
CA ILE A 205 -19.52 -14.36 4.32
C ILE A 205 -20.26 -15.57 4.88
N GLU A 206 -19.61 -16.32 5.75
CA GLU A 206 -20.16 -17.54 6.33
C GLU A 206 -21.47 -17.26 7.06
N LYS A 207 -21.51 -16.20 7.86
CA LYS A 207 -22.69 -15.76 8.59
C LYS A 207 -23.85 -15.43 7.66
N ILE A 208 -23.66 -14.54 6.68
CA ILE A 208 -24.73 -14.12 5.77
C ILE A 208 -25.25 -15.31 4.95
N LEU A 209 -24.35 -16.19 4.49
CA LEU A 209 -24.76 -17.35 3.69
C LEU A 209 -25.51 -18.38 4.53
N ASN A 210 -25.05 -18.67 5.74
CA ASN A 210 -25.74 -19.59 6.65
C ASN A 210 -27.11 -19.05 7.09
N GLU A 211 -27.24 -17.74 7.35
CA GLU A 211 -28.52 -17.08 7.67
C GLU A 211 -29.54 -17.15 6.52
N ASN A 212 -29.09 -17.44 5.29
CA ASN A 212 -29.93 -17.55 4.08
C ASN A 212 -29.90 -18.96 3.48
N ASP A 213 -29.62 -19.99 4.31
CA ASP A 213 -29.62 -21.42 3.93
C ASP A 213 -28.67 -21.79 2.77
N VAL A 214 -27.65 -20.98 2.49
CA VAL A 214 -26.59 -21.28 1.52
C VAL A 214 -25.45 -22.00 2.22
N LYS A 215 -25.24 -23.27 1.83
CA LYS A 215 -24.18 -24.11 2.43
C LYS A 215 -22.79 -23.67 1.98
N VAL A 216 -21.89 -23.52 2.94
CA VAL A 216 -20.48 -23.19 2.71
C VAL A 216 -19.58 -24.22 3.39
N HIS A 217 -18.57 -24.71 2.67
CA HIS A 217 -17.48 -25.47 3.24
C HIS A 217 -16.24 -24.57 3.30
N LYS A 218 -15.98 -24.02 4.50
CA LYS A 218 -14.85 -23.13 4.76
C LYS A 218 -13.58 -23.93 5.02
N ILE A 219 -12.48 -23.52 4.40
CA ILE A 219 -11.13 -24.03 4.69
C ILE A 219 -10.23 -22.84 4.97
N VAL A 220 -9.59 -22.82 6.14
CA VAL A 220 -8.51 -21.86 6.41
C VAL A 220 -7.31 -22.28 5.57
N ALA A 221 -7.07 -21.58 4.46
CA ALA A 221 -6.05 -21.95 3.47
C ALA A 221 -4.74 -21.18 3.67
N TYR A 222 -4.79 -20.05 4.38
CA TYR A 222 -3.61 -19.27 4.75
C TYR A 222 -3.87 -18.48 6.03
N ARG A 223 -2.79 -18.09 6.70
CA ARG A 223 -2.85 -17.18 7.84
C ARG A 223 -1.78 -16.11 7.75
N THR A 224 -2.06 -14.97 8.35
CA THR A 224 -1.12 -13.85 8.46
C THR A 224 -0.45 -13.94 9.81
N LEU A 225 0.88 -13.91 9.82
CA LEU A 225 1.69 -14.03 11.02
C LEU A 225 2.70 -12.88 11.08
N PRO A 226 3.17 -12.51 12.29
CA PRO A 226 4.37 -11.72 12.42
C PRO A 226 5.54 -12.43 11.73
N THR A 227 6.40 -11.67 11.06
CA THR A 227 7.60 -12.26 10.42
C THR A 227 8.53 -12.84 11.49
N LYS A 228 8.97 -14.09 11.34
CA LYS A 228 9.92 -14.73 12.27
C LYS A 228 11.27 -13.99 12.38
N THR A 229 11.63 -13.22 11.36
CA THR A 229 12.86 -12.42 11.31
C THR A 229 12.69 -11.01 11.85
N LEU A 230 11.49 -10.62 12.30
CA LEU A 230 11.18 -9.24 12.70
C LEU A 230 12.16 -8.72 13.75
N GLU A 231 12.52 -9.53 14.75
CA GLU A 231 13.51 -9.16 15.77
C GLU A 231 14.89 -8.87 15.17
N CYS A 232 15.42 -9.79 14.38
CA CYS A 232 16.72 -9.65 13.73
C CYS A 232 16.74 -8.50 12.73
N ASP A 233 15.64 -8.24 12.04
CA ASP A 233 15.55 -7.15 11.07
C ASP A 233 15.36 -5.79 11.76
N LEU A 234 14.58 -5.72 12.84
CA LEU A 234 14.41 -4.50 13.62
C LEU A 234 15.72 -4.07 14.31
N SER A 235 16.45 -5.02 14.90
CA SER A 235 17.68 -4.73 15.65
C SER A 235 18.75 -4.03 14.81
N LYS A 236 18.80 -4.29 13.50
CA LYS A 236 19.69 -3.60 12.54
C LYS A 236 19.44 -2.08 12.46
N PHE A 237 18.28 -1.62 12.92
CA PHE A 237 17.88 -0.21 12.86
C PHE A 237 17.88 0.45 14.24
N MET A 238 18.05 -0.30 15.33
CA MET A 238 18.01 0.20 16.71
C MET A 238 19.42 0.57 17.21
N ASP A 239 20.06 1.53 16.54
CA ASP A 239 21.27 2.21 17.03
C ASP A 239 20.90 3.55 17.72
N ASP A 240 21.88 4.27 18.28
CA ASP A 240 21.68 5.54 19.01
C ASP A 240 21.16 6.70 18.16
N ARG A 241 21.05 6.54 16.83
CA ARG A 241 20.56 7.59 15.93
C ARG A 241 19.08 7.41 15.67
N SER A 242 18.34 8.52 15.79
CA SER A 242 16.92 8.51 15.46
C SER A 242 16.68 8.23 13.97
N LYS A 243 15.68 7.41 13.66
CA LYS A 243 15.30 7.04 12.30
C LYS A 243 13.80 7.20 12.11
N ILE A 244 13.40 7.44 10.87
CA ILE A 244 11.99 7.54 10.51
C ILE A 244 11.44 6.14 10.28
N PHE A 245 10.36 5.78 10.97
CA PHE A 245 9.64 4.53 10.78
C PHE A 245 8.26 4.83 10.22
N VAL A 246 7.98 4.38 9.00
CA VAL A 246 6.70 4.58 8.33
C VAL A 246 5.82 3.35 8.50
N PHE A 247 4.66 3.53 9.12
CA PHE A 247 3.68 2.48 9.37
C PHE A 247 2.51 2.58 8.39
N PHE A 248 2.24 1.47 7.71
CA PHE A 248 1.20 1.39 6.68
C PHE A 248 -0.15 0.90 7.21
N SER A 249 -0.21 0.28 8.40
CA SER A 249 -1.46 -0.16 9.01
C SER A 249 -1.35 -0.29 10.55
N PRO A 250 -2.49 -0.30 11.28
CA PRO A 250 -2.51 -0.58 12.72
C PRO A 250 -1.83 -1.91 13.10
N SER A 251 -1.99 -2.94 12.27
CA SER A 251 -1.40 -4.25 12.53
C SER A 251 0.13 -4.22 12.49
N THR A 252 0.77 -3.39 11.65
CA THR A 252 2.25 -3.33 11.64
C THR A 252 2.79 -2.65 12.91
N ILE A 253 2.04 -1.70 13.47
CA ILE A 253 2.37 -1.02 14.73
C ILE A 253 2.33 -2.01 15.90
N GLU A 254 1.27 -2.80 16.01
CA GLU A 254 1.10 -3.76 17.11
C GLU A 254 2.33 -4.68 17.25
N HIS A 255 2.76 -5.29 16.14
CA HIS A 255 3.91 -6.21 16.14
C HIS A 255 5.24 -5.52 16.45
N VAL A 256 5.48 -4.35 15.86
CA VAL A 256 6.74 -3.61 16.09
C VAL A 256 6.80 -3.09 17.53
N VAL A 257 5.72 -2.49 18.04
CA VAL A 257 5.68 -1.94 19.39
C VAL A 257 5.75 -3.01 20.46
N ALA A 258 5.09 -4.15 20.26
CA ALA A 258 5.21 -5.29 21.17
C ALA A 258 6.68 -5.70 21.34
N LEU A 259 7.41 -5.82 20.22
CA LEU A 259 8.82 -6.17 20.22
C LEU A 259 9.71 -5.07 20.81
N LEU A 260 9.44 -3.80 20.52
CA LEU A 260 10.17 -2.67 21.12
C LEU A 260 10.09 -2.69 22.65
N LYS A 261 8.90 -2.96 23.19
CA LYS A 261 8.66 -3.07 24.63
C LYS A 261 9.35 -4.31 25.22
N GLU A 262 9.22 -5.47 24.56
CA GLU A 262 9.86 -6.72 25.01
C GLU A 262 11.38 -6.58 25.13
N LYS A 263 12.02 -5.93 24.15
CA LYS A 263 13.49 -5.76 24.11
C LYS A 263 13.98 -4.50 24.81
N SER A 264 13.08 -3.71 25.42
CA SER A 264 13.40 -2.44 26.08
C SER A 264 14.18 -1.46 25.18
N TYR A 265 13.83 -1.43 23.89
CA TYR A 265 14.41 -0.48 22.95
C TYR A 265 13.95 0.95 23.28
N ASP A 266 14.86 1.93 23.13
CA ASP A 266 14.51 3.33 23.31
C ASP A 266 13.59 3.81 22.17
N MET A 267 12.32 4.03 22.51
CA MET A 267 11.30 4.51 21.59
C MET A 267 11.52 5.96 21.16
N ASN A 268 12.34 6.75 21.88
CA ASN A 268 12.66 8.13 21.49
C ASN A 268 13.49 8.21 20.20
N ASN A 269 14.20 7.13 19.85
CA ASN A 269 14.94 7.02 18.59
C ASN A 269 14.04 6.72 17.39
N ILE A 270 12.73 6.56 17.60
CA ILE A 270 11.77 6.25 16.53
C ILE A 270 10.95 7.48 16.21
N LYS A 271 11.16 8.02 15.01
CA LYS A 271 10.32 9.07 14.43
C LYS A 271 9.17 8.39 13.68
N ALA A 272 8.08 8.11 14.41
CA ALA A 272 6.97 7.31 13.90
C ALA A 272 6.09 8.12 12.94
N VAL A 273 5.91 7.63 11.72
CA VAL A 273 5.11 8.25 10.67
C VAL A 273 3.95 7.33 10.29
N ALA A 274 2.73 7.83 10.30
CA ALA A 274 1.55 7.08 9.87
C ALA A 274 1.18 7.41 8.42
N ILE A 275 0.79 6.40 7.65
CA ILE A 275 0.35 6.58 6.26
C ILE A 275 -1.06 7.22 6.13
N GLY A 276 -1.75 7.40 7.25
CA GLY A 276 -3.10 7.95 7.30
C GLY A 276 -3.68 8.01 8.71
N PRO A 277 -4.88 8.59 8.89
CA PRO A 277 -5.43 8.94 10.21
C PRO A 277 -5.73 7.71 11.08
N VAL A 278 -6.21 6.61 10.50
CA VAL A 278 -6.48 5.37 11.25
C VAL A 278 -5.18 4.79 11.84
N THR A 279 -4.11 4.78 11.05
CA THR A 279 -2.79 4.32 11.49
C THR A 279 -2.18 5.30 12.50
N GLY A 280 -2.43 6.62 12.34
CA GLY A 280 -2.03 7.63 13.31
C GLY A 280 -2.67 7.40 14.68
N GLN A 281 -3.98 7.16 14.73
CA GLN A 281 -4.64 6.84 16.00
C GLN A 281 -4.06 5.59 16.66
N ALA A 282 -3.69 4.57 15.86
CA ALA A 282 -3.06 3.36 16.37
C ALA A 282 -1.65 3.63 16.97
N LEU A 283 -0.86 4.55 16.39
CA LEU A 283 0.43 4.96 16.96
C LEU A 283 0.26 5.62 18.33
N LEU A 284 -0.70 6.55 18.46
CA LEU A 284 -1.01 7.20 19.75
C LEU A 284 -1.41 6.16 20.80
N ASN A 285 -2.32 5.26 20.45
CA ASN A 285 -2.80 4.22 21.36
C ASN A 285 -1.67 3.28 21.81
N ALA A 286 -0.66 3.08 20.95
CA ALA A 286 0.49 2.24 21.25
C ALA A 286 1.53 2.91 22.17
N GLY A 287 1.42 4.24 22.37
CA GLY A 287 2.33 5.05 23.17
C GLY A 287 3.56 5.56 22.42
N LEU A 288 3.52 5.59 21.08
CA LEU A 288 4.58 6.18 20.26
C LEU A 288 4.30 7.66 19.98
N ASN A 289 5.34 8.48 20.07
CA ASN A 289 5.28 9.88 19.66
C ASN A 289 5.19 9.95 18.13
N ILE A 290 4.12 10.54 17.63
CA ILE A 290 3.91 10.71 16.19
C ILE A 290 4.79 11.85 15.70
N PHE A 291 5.65 11.53 14.74
CA PHE A 291 6.44 12.50 14.02
C PHE A 291 5.65 13.15 12.89
N ALA A 292 4.89 12.35 12.11
CA ALA A 292 4.04 12.88 11.05
C ALA A 292 2.88 11.93 10.71
N ILE A 293 1.83 12.48 10.08
CA ILE A 293 0.73 11.70 9.49
C ILE A 293 0.57 12.15 8.05
N ALA A 294 0.65 11.22 7.10
CA ALA A 294 0.37 11.51 5.70
C ALA A 294 -1.13 11.77 5.49
N ASN A 295 -1.45 12.81 4.71
CA ASN A 295 -2.85 13.16 4.41
C ASN A 295 -3.54 12.13 3.51
N LYS A 296 -2.76 11.42 2.70
CA LYS A 296 -3.22 10.37 1.78
C LYS A 296 -2.17 9.26 1.74
N PRO A 297 -2.61 8.01 1.46
CA PRO A 297 -1.71 6.87 1.35
C PRO A 297 -1.05 6.82 -0.04
N ASP A 298 -0.27 7.86 -0.36
CA ASP A 298 0.52 7.94 -1.59
C ASP A 298 1.95 8.46 -1.33
N PRO A 299 2.91 8.17 -2.23
CA PRO A 299 4.31 8.52 -2.03
C PRO A 299 4.60 10.01 -1.82
N MET A 300 3.88 10.90 -2.52
CA MET A 300 4.12 12.34 -2.44
C MET A 300 3.59 12.89 -1.12
N SER A 301 2.38 12.50 -0.73
CA SER A 301 1.79 12.88 0.55
C SER A 301 2.63 12.42 1.75
N LEU A 302 3.28 11.25 1.64
CA LEU A 302 4.23 10.78 2.66
C LEU A 302 5.49 11.66 2.72
N LEU A 303 6.08 11.97 1.57
CA LEU A 303 7.28 12.81 1.50
C LEU A 303 7.01 14.22 2.06
N ASP A 304 5.87 14.81 1.72
CA ASP A 304 5.47 16.13 2.21
C ASP A 304 5.30 16.12 3.74
N ALA A 305 4.65 15.08 4.27
CA ALA A 305 4.45 14.93 5.72
C ALA A 305 5.79 14.82 6.47
N ILE A 306 6.73 14.01 5.97
CA ILE A 306 8.07 13.89 6.54
C ILE A 306 8.82 15.23 6.48
N SER A 307 8.87 15.85 5.29
CA SER A 307 9.64 17.07 5.07
C SER A 307 9.12 18.24 5.89
N ASN A 308 7.81 18.32 6.12
CA ASN A 308 7.23 19.36 6.97
C ASN A 308 7.55 19.12 8.45
N ALA A 309 7.49 17.87 8.92
CA ALA A 309 7.84 17.53 10.30
C ALA A 309 9.32 17.80 10.61
N GLU A 310 10.24 17.51 9.66
CA GLU A 310 11.66 17.84 9.81
C GLU A 310 11.91 19.34 9.94
N LYS A 311 11.15 20.17 9.20
CA LYS A 311 11.23 21.64 9.29
C LYS A 311 10.72 22.15 10.64
N SER A 312 9.58 21.65 11.11
CA SER A 312 9.03 22.07 12.42
C SER A 312 9.98 21.74 13.58
N GLU A 313 10.65 20.59 13.59
CA GLU A 313 11.68 20.27 14.59
C GLU A 313 12.97 21.10 14.47
N PHE A 314 13.21 21.73 13.32
CA PHE A 314 14.33 22.66 13.15
C PHE A 314 14.00 23.98 13.83
N ASP A 315 12.80 24.51 13.57
CA ASP A 315 12.34 25.78 14.12
C ASP A 315 12.21 25.73 15.65
N GLU A 316 11.72 24.62 16.23
CA GLU A 316 11.62 24.43 17.70
C GLU A 316 12.96 24.36 18.45
N LYS A 317 14.08 24.10 17.76
CA LYS A 317 15.42 24.03 18.37
C LYS A 317 16.26 25.30 18.16
N SER A 318 15.80 26.21 17.32
CA SER A 318 16.45 27.51 17.07
C SER A 318 15.97 28.64 17.99
N ASP A 319 14.88 28.40 18.73
CA ASP A 319 14.35 29.28 19.80
C ASP A 319 14.85 28.85 21.19
#